data_AF-A0AAD7N269-F1
#
_entry.id   AF-A0AAD7N269-F1
#
_cell.length_a   1.000
_cell.length_b   1.000
_cell.length_c   1.000
_cell.angle_alpha   90.00
_cell.angle_beta   90.00
_cell.angle_gamma   90.00
#
_symmetry.space_group_name_H-M   'P 1'
#
loop_
_entity.id
_entity.type
_entity.pdbx_description
1 polymer ?
#
loop_
_entity_poly.entity_id
_entity_poly.type
_entity_poly.pdbx_seq_one_letter_code
_entity_poly.pdbx_strand_id
1 'polypeptide(L)'
;MQAETRAAFWKEIKRLADPRPAPISVSADGLQDVFEKRLNPAQILPPEFDSAQHKINKILAGLLPEKTEDTTPEGFFSKKCTEDDMGALKNHLRKHSLDSVPGEDGATYVELMEIPNEDLAFLANECVNQNNAPTIWLIACFLKALTMLIHWRIHDWAGARGLIPDWQNGFRPGYCTNNNPFILRCLRDWAKAHGLDLYVAAIDASNAFPSTDQPTLWLELFRLWMGGAIFD
;
A
#
# COMPACT_ATOMS: atom_id res chain seq x y z
N MET A 1 33.10 -17.18 12.07
CA MET A 1 31.99 -16.28 12.44
C MET A 1 31.03 -17.09 13.29
N GLN A 2 31.04 -16.91 14.61
CA GLN A 2 30.04 -17.52 15.50
C GLN A 2 28.91 -16.50 15.64
N ALA A 3 27.72 -16.84 15.14
CA ALA A 3 26.54 -16.03 15.30
C ALA A 3 25.50 -16.84 16.08
N GLU A 4 24.95 -16.26 17.13
CA GLU A 4 24.01 -16.93 18.05
C GLU A 4 22.70 -17.33 17.38
N THR A 5 22.36 -16.68 16.26
CA THR A 5 21.18 -17.01 15.46
C THR A 5 21.48 -16.88 13.97
N ARG A 6 20.70 -17.59 13.15
CA ARG A 6 20.74 -17.47 11.68
C ARG A 6 20.51 -16.03 11.23
N ALA A 7 19.65 -15.28 11.92
CA ALA A 7 19.41 -13.86 11.62
C ALA A 7 20.67 -13.00 11.89
N ALA A 8 21.36 -13.22 13.01
CA ALA A 8 22.60 -12.53 13.34
C ALA A 8 23.71 -12.81 12.32
N PHE A 9 23.80 -14.06 11.84
CA PHE A 9 24.76 -14.44 10.78
C PHE A 9 24.54 -13.62 9.50
N TRP A 10 23.30 -13.60 8.99
CA TRP A 10 23.00 -12.85 7.76
C TRP A 10 23.15 -11.35 7.93
N LYS A 11 22.87 -10.81 9.11
CA LYS A 11 23.09 -9.38 9.42
C LYS A 11 24.57 -9.01 9.35
N GLU A 12 25.44 -9.86 9.88
CA GLU A 12 26.89 -9.62 9.88
C GLU A 12 27.50 -9.79 8.48
N ILE A 13 27.07 -10.80 7.73
CA ILE A 13 27.46 -10.95 6.32
C ILE A 13 27.06 -9.73 5.50
N LYS A 14 25.83 -9.24 5.67
CA LYS A 14 25.36 -8.04 4.96
C LYS A 14 26.17 -6.80 5.33
N ARG A 15 26.50 -6.64 6.62
CA ARG A 15 27.36 -5.54 7.11
C ARG A 15 28.76 -5.56 6.47
N LEU A 16 29.32 -6.76 6.26
CA LEU A 16 30.68 -6.94 5.73
C LEU A 16 30.74 -6.88 4.19
N ALA A 17 29.69 -7.37 3.51
CA ALA A 17 29.68 -7.55 2.06
C ALA A 17 29.08 -6.37 1.29
N ASP A 18 28.15 -5.62 1.89
CA ASP A 18 27.54 -4.48 1.21
C ASP A 18 28.39 -3.22 1.45
N PRO A 19 29.06 -2.67 0.42
CA PRO A 19 29.64 -1.33 0.54
C PRO A 19 28.50 -0.36 0.84
N ARG A 20 28.57 0.37 1.97
CA ARG A 20 27.62 1.45 2.22
C ARG A 20 27.81 2.47 1.10
N PRO A 21 26.79 2.73 0.26
CA PRO A 21 26.89 3.77 -0.74
C PRO A 21 27.23 5.08 -0.03
N ALA A 22 28.15 5.87 -0.59
CA ALA A 22 28.35 7.22 -0.10
C ALA A 22 26.99 7.95 -0.17
N PRO A 23 26.58 8.67 0.88
CA PRO A 23 25.32 9.41 0.84
C PRO A 23 25.40 10.42 -0.30
N ILE A 24 24.57 10.22 -1.32
CA ILE A 24 24.40 11.19 -2.40
C ILE A 24 23.57 12.33 -1.80
N SER A 25 24.23 13.46 -1.54
CA SER A 25 23.53 14.67 -1.11
C SER A 25 22.97 15.38 -2.33
N VAL A 26 21.68 15.24 -2.55
CA VAL A 26 20.89 16.00 -3.53
C VAL A 26 19.99 16.95 -2.75
N SER A 27 19.95 18.24 -3.15
CA SER A 27 19.02 19.19 -2.54
C SER A 27 17.59 18.87 -2.95
N ALA A 28 16.62 19.29 -2.13
CA ALA A 28 15.21 19.19 -2.48
C ALA A 28 14.92 19.89 -3.81
N ASP A 29 15.44 21.11 -4.00
CA ASP A 29 15.34 21.88 -5.25
C ASP A 29 15.92 21.10 -6.45
N GLY A 30 17.05 20.39 -6.25
CA GLY A 30 17.68 19.58 -7.29
C GLY A 30 16.86 18.36 -7.72
N LEU A 31 15.85 17.98 -6.94
CA LEU A 31 14.92 16.90 -7.27
C LEU A 31 13.51 17.39 -7.64
N GLN A 32 13.22 18.68 -7.53
CA GLN A 32 11.88 19.24 -7.71
C GLN A 32 11.29 18.85 -9.08
N ASP A 33 11.99 19.14 -10.17
CA ASP A 33 11.54 18.82 -11.53
C ASP A 33 11.26 17.32 -11.73
N VAL A 34 12.04 16.46 -11.07
CA VAL A 34 11.88 15.00 -11.14
C VAL A 34 10.64 14.58 -10.37
N PHE A 35 10.44 15.10 -9.16
CA PHE A 35 9.28 14.78 -8.33
C PHE A 35 8.00 15.35 -8.92
N GLU A 36 7.96 16.59 -9.40
CA GLU A 36 6.77 17.17 -10.01
C GLU A 36 6.29 16.35 -11.22
N LYS A 37 7.22 15.93 -12.09
CA LYS A 37 6.87 15.07 -13.23
C LYS A 37 6.41 13.69 -12.81
N ARG A 38 6.95 13.16 -11.72
CA ARG A 38 6.59 11.82 -11.23
C ARG A 38 5.30 11.82 -10.46
N LEU A 39 5.03 12.82 -9.63
CA LEU A 39 3.90 12.83 -8.70
C LEU A 39 2.59 13.30 -9.34
N ASN A 40 2.66 14.04 -10.46
CA ASN A 40 1.49 14.55 -11.14
C ASN A 40 1.06 13.62 -12.29
N PRO A 41 -0.25 13.40 -12.48
CA PRO A 41 -0.76 12.68 -13.64
C PRO A 41 -0.29 13.31 -14.95
N ALA A 42 -0.06 12.48 -15.97
CA ALA A 42 0.31 12.96 -17.29
C ALA A 42 -0.79 13.86 -17.87
N GLN A 43 -0.43 15.08 -18.29
CA GLN A 43 -1.38 16.02 -18.91
C GLN A 43 -1.87 15.51 -20.28
N ILE A 44 -1.04 14.74 -20.97
CA ILE A 44 -1.34 14.09 -22.24
C ILE A 44 -1.17 12.60 -22.02
N LEU A 45 -2.23 11.83 -22.30
CA LEU A 45 -2.15 10.38 -22.22
C LEU A 45 -1.21 9.83 -23.28
N PRO A 46 -0.39 8.81 -22.95
CA PRO A 46 0.44 8.14 -23.96
C PRO A 46 -0.43 7.56 -25.09
N PRO A 47 0.06 7.54 -26.35
CA PRO A 47 -0.70 6.99 -27.49
C PRO A 47 -1.14 5.53 -27.32
N GLU A 48 -0.43 4.77 -26.48
CA GLU A 48 -0.72 3.39 -26.16
C GLU A 48 -1.98 3.23 -25.28
N PHE A 49 -2.43 4.30 -24.63
CA PHE A 49 -3.65 4.29 -23.82
C PHE A 49 -4.90 4.39 -24.69
N ASP A 50 -5.91 3.58 -24.36
CA ASP A 50 -7.23 3.70 -24.95
C ASP A 50 -7.94 4.96 -24.42
N SER A 51 -7.81 6.04 -25.19
CA SER A 51 -8.43 7.33 -24.87
C SER A 51 -9.95 7.29 -24.84
N ALA A 52 -10.59 6.36 -25.55
CA ALA A 52 -12.04 6.19 -25.54
C ALA A 52 -12.47 5.52 -24.23
N GLN A 53 -11.81 4.42 -23.85
CA GLN A 53 -12.08 3.74 -22.59
C GLN A 53 -11.81 4.66 -21.38
N HIS A 54 -10.74 5.45 -21.42
CA HIS A 54 -10.42 6.44 -20.37
C HIS A 54 -11.57 7.44 -20.16
N LYS A 55 -12.14 7.96 -21.25
CA LYS A 55 -13.29 8.88 -21.19
C LYS A 55 -14.55 8.18 -20.65
N ILE A 56 -14.79 6.94 -21.07
CA ILE A 56 -15.92 6.14 -20.58
C ILE A 56 -15.79 5.90 -19.08
N ASN A 57 -14.60 5.52 -18.59
CA ASN A 57 -14.35 5.31 -17.16
C ASN A 57 -14.59 6.58 -16.35
N LYS A 58 -14.17 7.75 -16.84
CA LYS A 58 -14.49 9.03 -16.19
C LYS A 58 -15.99 9.29 -16.07
N ILE A 59 -16.75 9.03 -17.13
CA ILE A 59 -18.21 9.22 -17.12
C ILE A 59 -18.85 8.23 -16.15
N LEU A 60 -18.51 6.95 -16.24
CA LEU A 60 -19.08 5.91 -15.40
C LEU A 60 -18.74 6.11 -13.91
N ALA A 61 -17.51 6.54 -13.58
CA ALA A 61 -17.11 6.84 -12.22
C ALA A 61 -17.94 8.00 -11.63
N GLY A 62 -18.23 9.02 -12.45
CA GLY A 62 -19.11 10.13 -12.07
C GLY A 62 -20.59 9.75 -11.93
N LEU A 63 -20.97 8.53 -12.33
CA LEU A 63 -22.32 7.97 -12.15
C LEU A 63 -22.41 7.02 -10.95
N LEU A 64 -21.30 6.78 -10.23
CA LEU A 64 -21.36 6.06 -8.96
C LEU A 64 -22.25 6.83 -7.98
N PRO A 65 -23.03 6.13 -7.14
CA PRO A 65 -23.87 6.79 -6.16
C PRO A 65 -22.98 7.52 -5.14
N GLU A 66 -23.46 8.63 -4.59
CA GLU A 66 -22.75 9.41 -3.56
C GLU A 66 -22.50 8.60 -2.28
N LYS A 67 -23.39 7.64 -1.99
CA LYS A 67 -23.21 6.66 -0.92
C LYS A 67 -23.41 5.26 -1.46
N THR A 68 -22.43 4.40 -1.23
CA THR A 68 -22.47 3.00 -1.63
C THR A 68 -22.85 2.12 -0.45
N GLU A 69 -23.37 0.93 -0.76
CA GLU A 69 -23.72 -0.06 0.26
C GLU A 69 -22.65 -1.15 0.32
N ASP A 70 -22.24 -1.50 1.54
CA ASP A 70 -21.40 -2.67 1.76
C ASP A 70 -22.24 -3.93 1.71
N THR A 71 -22.20 -4.58 0.55
CA THR A 71 -22.89 -5.84 0.28
C THR A 71 -22.12 -7.07 0.78
N THR A 72 -20.94 -6.90 1.38
CA THR A 72 -20.16 -8.03 1.92
C THR A 72 -20.80 -8.56 3.20
N PRO A 73 -21.02 -9.89 3.36
CA PRO A 73 -21.57 -10.45 4.59
C PRO A 73 -20.74 -10.14 5.85
N GLU A 74 -19.44 -9.91 5.67
CA GLU A 74 -18.51 -9.58 6.75
C GLU A 74 -18.54 -8.10 7.15
N GLY A 75 -19.09 -7.23 6.30
CA GLY A 75 -19.14 -5.78 6.51
C GLY A 75 -17.76 -5.12 6.49
N PHE A 76 -16.84 -5.57 5.62
CA PHE A 76 -15.44 -5.10 5.60
C PHE A 76 -15.30 -3.56 5.54
N PHE A 77 -16.22 -2.90 4.83
CA PHE A 77 -16.17 -1.48 4.51
C PHE A 77 -17.17 -0.64 5.31
N SER A 78 -18.14 -1.27 5.98
CA SER A 78 -19.11 -0.59 6.85
C SER A 78 -18.94 -0.84 8.34
N LYS A 79 -18.12 -1.82 8.75
CA LYS A 79 -17.88 -2.11 10.18
C LYS A 79 -17.23 -0.91 10.88
N LYS A 80 -17.64 -0.60 12.11
CA LYS A 80 -16.98 0.45 12.91
C LYS A 80 -15.62 -0.01 13.43
N CYS A 81 -14.67 0.92 13.49
CA CYS A 81 -13.41 0.73 14.21
C CYS A 81 -13.68 0.56 15.71
N THR A 82 -13.06 -0.43 16.34
CA THR A 82 -13.19 -0.73 17.78
C THR A 82 -11.94 -0.36 18.56
N GLU A 83 -12.02 -0.40 19.89
CA GLU A 83 -10.85 -0.27 20.76
C GLU A 83 -9.80 -1.36 20.50
N ASP A 84 -10.25 -2.57 20.15
CA ASP A 84 -9.36 -3.69 19.80
C ASP A 84 -8.59 -3.40 18.52
N ASP A 85 -9.25 -2.81 17.51
CA ASP A 85 -8.59 -2.39 16.27
C ASP A 85 -7.48 -1.37 16.57
N MET A 86 -7.74 -0.41 17.47
CA MET A 86 -6.76 0.59 17.90
C MET A 86 -5.62 -0.02 18.72
N GLY A 87 -5.92 -1.01 19.57
CA GLY A 87 -4.91 -1.78 20.29
C GLY A 87 -3.99 -2.54 19.34
N ALA A 88 -4.55 -3.19 18.31
CA ALA A 88 -3.79 -3.88 17.28
C ALA A 88 -2.91 -2.91 16.47
N LEU A 89 -3.45 -1.75 16.10
CA LEU A 89 -2.73 -0.67 15.42
C LEU A 89 -1.52 -0.19 16.22
N LYS A 90 -1.71 0.13 17.50
CA LYS A 90 -0.62 0.55 18.37
C LYS A 90 0.45 -0.51 18.51
N ASN A 91 0.06 -1.78 18.66
CA ASN A 91 1.01 -2.89 18.75
C ASN A 91 1.83 -3.04 17.46
N HIS A 92 1.20 -2.87 16.29
CA HIS A 92 1.90 -2.85 15.01
C HIS A 92 2.91 -1.69 14.93
N LEU A 93 2.46 -0.46 15.24
CA LEU A 93 3.29 0.74 15.16
C LEU A 93 4.49 0.68 16.12
N ARG A 94 4.32 0.16 17.34
CA ARG A 94 5.42 -0.08 18.29
C ARG A 94 6.51 -0.98 17.72
N LYS A 95 6.12 -2.01 16.97
CA LYS A 95 7.04 -3.00 16.41
C LYS A 95 7.77 -2.50 15.16
N HIS A 96 7.13 -1.64 14.38
CA HIS A 96 7.57 -1.36 13.01
C HIS A 96 7.86 0.11 12.70
N SER A 97 7.38 1.05 13.50
CA SER A 97 7.29 2.45 13.07
C SER A 97 7.57 3.48 14.16
N LEU A 98 7.85 3.09 15.41
CA LEU A 98 7.98 4.04 16.52
C LEU A 98 9.05 5.12 16.27
N ASP A 99 10.17 4.74 15.66
CA ASP A 99 11.28 5.64 15.34
C ASP A 99 11.12 6.34 13.97
N SER A 100 9.90 6.34 13.40
CA SER A 100 9.66 7.04 12.14
C SER A 100 9.82 8.54 12.32
N VAL A 101 10.39 9.19 11.30
CA VAL A 101 10.49 10.65 11.26
C VAL A 101 9.08 11.25 11.33
N PRO A 102 8.86 12.28 12.16
CA PRO A 102 7.59 12.99 12.18
C PRO A 102 7.27 13.58 10.80
N GLY A 103 6.00 13.85 10.53
CA GLY A 103 5.66 14.61 9.34
C GLY A 103 5.84 16.12 9.58
N GLU A 104 5.19 16.92 8.73
CA GLU A 104 5.37 18.37 8.70
C GLU A 104 4.97 19.08 10.01
N ASP A 105 4.01 18.52 10.74
CA ASP A 105 3.54 19.02 12.04
C ASP A 105 4.46 18.70 13.22
N GLY A 106 5.50 17.88 13.01
CA GLY A 106 6.35 17.40 14.10
C GLY A 106 5.73 16.28 14.93
N ALA A 107 4.51 15.83 14.61
CA ALA A 107 3.81 14.82 15.39
C ALA A 107 4.43 13.43 15.18
N THR A 108 4.60 12.69 16.28
CA THR A 108 5.24 11.37 16.28
C THR A 108 4.26 10.27 16.67
N TYR A 109 4.63 9.02 16.42
CA TYR A 109 3.84 7.90 16.92
C TYR A 109 3.87 7.79 18.44
N VAL A 110 4.79 8.46 19.15
CA VAL A 110 4.82 8.48 20.62
C VAL A 110 3.57 9.16 21.17
N GLU A 111 3.20 10.32 20.60
CA GLU A 111 2.00 11.06 21.00
C GLU A 111 0.72 10.26 20.71
N LEU A 112 0.67 9.55 19.57
CA LEU A 112 -0.43 8.64 19.25
C LEU A 112 -0.58 7.51 20.29
N MET A 113 0.52 7.06 20.91
CA MET A 113 0.44 6.01 21.94
C MET A 113 -0.26 6.49 23.21
N GLU A 114 -0.20 7.78 23.52
CA GLU A 114 -0.75 8.37 24.75
C GLU A 114 -2.28 8.52 24.69
N ILE A 115 -2.86 8.67 23.49
CA ILE A 115 -4.31 8.84 23.32
C ILE A 115 -5.05 7.53 23.63
N PRO A 116 -6.09 7.49 24.48
CA PRO A 116 -6.87 6.29 24.73
C PRO A 116 -7.40 5.61 23.46
N ASN A 117 -7.52 4.27 23.49
CA ASN A 117 -8.00 3.52 22.32
C ASN A 117 -9.45 3.86 21.98
N GLU A 118 -10.29 4.13 22.99
CA GLU A 118 -11.68 4.55 22.82
C GLU A 118 -11.79 5.88 22.06
N ASP A 119 -10.93 6.84 22.39
CA ASP A 119 -10.90 8.16 21.74
C ASP A 119 -10.43 8.04 20.28
N LEU A 120 -9.42 7.22 20.02
CA LEU A 120 -8.96 6.94 18.65
C LEU A 120 -10.03 6.22 17.83
N ALA A 121 -10.74 5.27 18.42
CA ALA A 121 -11.83 4.53 17.78
C ALA A 121 -13.01 5.46 17.46
N PHE A 122 -13.44 6.28 18.43
CA PHE A 122 -14.46 7.30 18.24
C PHE A 122 -14.10 8.21 17.07
N LEU A 123 -12.88 8.75 17.09
CA LEU A 123 -12.42 9.70 16.09
C LEU A 123 -12.29 9.10 14.69
N ALA A 124 -11.73 7.89 14.57
CA ALA A 124 -11.67 7.18 13.29
C ALA A 124 -13.06 6.97 12.69
N ASN A 125 -14.04 6.60 13.52
CA ASN A 125 -15.41 6.42 13.08
C ASN A 125 -16.08 7.75 12.68
N GLU A 126 -15.81 8.83 13.40
CA GLU A 126 -16.33 10.15 13.02
C GLU A 126 -15.77 10.63 11.68
N CYS A 127 -14.48 10.40 11.41
CA CYS A 127 -13.89 10.74 10.11
C CYS A 127 -14.59 9.99 8.96
N VAL A 128 -14.85 8.70 9.15
CA VAL A 128 -15.57 7.86 8.18
C VAL A 128 -17.03 8.31 8.03
N ASN A 129 -17.74 8.60 9.12
CA ASN A 129 -19.14 9.02 9.07
C ASN A 129 -19.35 10.36 8.37
N GLN A 130 -18.38 11.27 8.48
CA GLN A 130 -18.45 12.61 7.92
C GLN A 130 -17.87 12.71 6.49
N ASN A 131 -17.33 11.61 5.95
CA ASN A 131 -16.49 11.57 4.73
C ASN A 131 -15.46 12.70 4.74
N ASN A 132 -14.88 12.97 5.92
CA ASN A 132 -14.02 14.12 6.13
C ASN A 132 -13.03 13.85 7.26
N ALA A 133 -11.77 14.23 7.06
CA ALA A 133 -10.79 14.27 8.13
C ALA A 133 -10.57 15.73 8.52
N PRO A 134 -10.62 16.09 9.82
CA PRO A 134 -10.24 17.43 10.24
C PRO A 134 -8.85 17.77 9.70
N THR A 135 -8.62 19.01 9.22
CA THR A 135 -7.35 19.37 8.57
C THR A 135 -6.12 19.11 9.44
N ILE A 136 -6.27 19.17 10.76
CA ILE A 136 -5.23 18.83 11.74
C ILE A 136 -4.84 17.34 11.74
N TRP A 137 -5.68 16.46 11.20
CA TRP A 137 -5.44 15.01 11.03
C TRP A 137 -4.82 14.66 9.68
N LEU A 138 -4.91 15.54 8.67
CA LEU A 138 -4.26 15.35 7.38
C LEU A 138 -2.73 15.45 7.48
N ILE A 139 -2.18 15.65 8.67
CA ILE A 139 -0.76 15.82 8.90
C ILE A 139 -0.19 14.59 9.63
N ALA A 140 0.82 14.01 8.98
CA ALA A 140 1.77 13.02 9.44
C ALA A 140 1.28 11.62 9.87
N CYS A 141 1.10 11.39 11.18
CA CYS A 141 1.14 10.05 11.78
C CYS A 141 -0.26 9.45 11.97
N PHE A 142 -1.25 10.31 12.23
CA PHE A 142 -2.64 9.90 12.44
C PHE A 142 -3.32 9.46 11.15
N LEU A 143 -3.16 10.21 10.05
CA LEU A 143 -3.64 9.77 8.74
C LEU A 143 -2.99 8.45 8.32
N LYS A 144 -1.69 8.26 8.59
CA LYS A 144 -0.99 6.99 8.33
C LYS A 144 -1.59 5.85 9.15
N ALA A 145 -1.93 6.12 10.42
CA ALA A 145 -2.54 5.13 11.29
C ALA A 145 -3.95 4.75 10.81
N LEU A 146 -4.77 5.73 10.40
CA LEU A 146 -6.10 5.48 9.84
C LEU A 146 -6.04 4.74 8.49
N THR A 147 -5.16 5.17 7.59
CA THR A 147 -4.96 4.49 6.30
C THR A 147 -4.43 3.07 6.48
N MET A 148 -3.68 2.78 7.55
CA MET A 148 -3.30 1.41 7.91
C MET A 148 -4.51 0.54 8.27
N LEU A 149 -5.47 1.06 9.03
CA LEU A 149 -6.71 0.33 9.35
C LEU A 149 -7.54 0.05 8.11
N ILE A 150 -7.68 1.05 7.22
CA ILE A 150 -8.35 0.90 5.93
C ILE A 150 -7.62 -0.16 5.09
N HIS A 151 -6.30 -0.10 5.04
CA HIS A 151 -5.47 -1.07 4.33
C HIS A 151 -5.68 -2.49 4.85
N TRP A 152 -5.73 -2.71 6.17
CA TRP A 152 -5.99 -4.03 6.75
C TRP A 152 -7.36 -4.57 6.33
N ARG A 153 -8.39 -3.75 6.34
CA ARG A 153 -9.74 -4.15 5.89
C ARG A 153 -9.78 -4.52 4.41
N ILE A 154 -9.14 -3.71 3.56
CA ILE A 154 -9.02 -4.01 2.13
C ILE A 154 -8.23 -5.30 1.93
N HIS A 155 -7.16 -5.51 2.68
CA HIS A 155 -6.35 -6.73 2.61
C HIS A 155 -7.16 -7.96 3.03
N ASP A 156 -7.90 -7.89 4.13
CA ASP A 156 -8.73 -8.99 4.62
C ASP A 156 -9.87 -9.30 3.66
N TRP A 157 -10.51 -8.28 3.10
CA TRP A 157 -11.49 -8.44 2.02
C TRP A 157 -10.88 -9.11 0.79
N ALA A 158 -9.75 -8.62 0.30
CA ALA A 158 -9.09 -9.15 -0.88
C ALA A 158 -8.65 -10.61 -0.68
N GLY A 159 -8.21 -10.95 0.53
CA GLY A 159 -7.90 -12.32 0.95
C GLY A 159 -9.14 -13.21 1.00
N ALA A 160 -10.20 -12.77 1.67
CA ALA A 160 -11.46 -13.50 1.80
C ALA A 160 -12.14 -13.77 0.44
N ARG A 161 -11.93 -12.88 -0.54
CA ARG A 161 -12.46 -12.99 -1.90
C ARG A 161 -11.50 -13.63 -2.91
N GLY A 162 -10.30 -14.02 -2.48
CA GLY A 162 -9.31 -14.65 -3.36
C GLY A 162 -8.85 -13.74 -4.51
N LEU A 163 -8.86 -12.42 -4.31
CA LEU A 163 -8.50 -11.44 -5.33
C LEU A 163 -6.98 -11.33 -5.52
N ILE A 164 -6.21 -11.70 -4.48
CA ILE A 164 -4.74 -11.71 -4.53
C ILE A 164 -4.28 -13.07 -5.03
N PRO A 165 -3.69 -13.16 -6.24
CA PRO A 165 -3.24 -14.44 -6.77
C PRO A 165 -2.01 -14.97 -6.02
N ASP A 166 -1.83 -16.29 -6.02
CA ASP A 166 -0.75 -16.96 -5.29
C ASP A 166 0.66 -16.55 -5.74
N TRP A 167 0.81 -16.09 -6.99
CA TRP A 167 2.07 -15.61 -7.55
C TRP A 167 2.39 -14.16 -7.21
N GLN A 168 1.49 -13.41 -6.56
CA GLN A 168 1.77 -12.06 -6.09
C GLN A 168 2.56 -12.09 -4.77
N ASN A 169 3.82 -11.63 -4.84
CA ASN A 169 4.73 -11.61 -3.70
C ASN A 169 4.97 -10.20 -3.13
N GLY A 170 4.81 -9.16 -3.93
CA GLY A 170 4.99 -7.77 -3.50
C GLY A 170 3.92 -7.34 -2.49
N PHE A 171 4.35 -6.60 -1.46
CA PHE A 171 3.47 -6.02 -0.43
C PHE A 171 2.56 -7.02 0.32
N ARG A 172 2.91 -8.31 0.31
CA ARG A 172 2.14 -9.38 0.97
C ARG A 172 2.85 -9.87 2.24
N PRO A 173 2.19 -9.89 3.41
CA PRO A 173 2.79 -10.42 4.63
C PRO A 173 3.30 -11.85 4.46
N GLY A 174 4.53 -12.11 4.93
CA GLY A 174 5.17 -13.43 4.83
C GLY A 174 5.85 -13.74 3.49
N TYR A 175 5.69 -12.88 2.47
CA TYR A 175 6.37 -13.00 1.19
C TYR A 175 7.56 -12.03 1.13
N CYS A 176 8.61 -12.42 0.40
CA CYS A 176 9.80 -11.59 0.25
C CYS A 176 10.30 -11.60 -1.19
N THR A 177 11.18 -10.66 -1.50
CA THR A 177 11.78 -10.50 -2.83
C THR A 177 12.53 -11.74 -3.30
N ASN A 178 13.01 -12.59 -2.39
CA ASN A 178 13.74 -13.82 -2.74
C ASN A 178 12.84 -14.94 -3.30
N ASN A 179 11.52 -14.88 -3.07
CA ASN A 179 10.60 -15.90 -3.55
C ASN A 179 10.56 -15.93 -5.09
N ASN A 180 10.51 -14.76 -5.74
CA ASN A 180 10.44 -14.65 -7.20
C ASN A 180 11.69 -15.19 -7.92
N PRO A 181 12.93 -14.79 -7.55
CA PRO A 181 14.15 -15.37 -8.13
C PRO A 181 14.26 -16.88 -7.90
N PHE A 182 13.78 -17.38 -6.77
CA PHE A 182 13.77 -18.83 -6.51
C PHE A 182 12.84 -19.57 -7.46
N ILE A 183 11.61 -19.08 -7.67
CA ILE A 183 10.67 -19.65 -8.65
C ILE A 183 11.29 -19.64 -10.04
N LEU A 184 11.88 -18.52 -10.46
CA LEU A 184 12.53 -18.41 -11.76
C LEU A 184 13.70 -19.38 -11.92
N ARG A 185 14.49 -19.57 -10.85
CA ARG A 185 15.58 -20.57 -10.82
C ARG A 185 15.02 -21.99 -11.03
N CYS A 186 13.96 -22.35 -10.32
CA CYS A 186 13.31 -23.65 -10.45
C CYS A 186 12.76 -23.88 -11.86
N LEU A 187 12.08 -22.89 -12.45
CA LEU A 187 11.57 -22.97 -13.82
C LEU A 187 12.68 -23.19 -14.84
N ARG A 188 13.81 -22.50 -14.68
CA ARG A 188 14.97 -22.69 -15.55
C ARG A 188 15.53 -24.10 -15.46
N ASP A 189 15.71 -24.59 -14.24
CA ASP A 189 16.30 -25.93 -14.02
C ASP A 189 15.36 -27.02 -14.54
N TRP A 190 14.05 -26.84 -14.39
CA TRP A 190 13.03 -27.70 -14.97
C TRP A 190 13.07 -27.69 -16.51
N ALA A 191 13.10 -26.52 -17.14
CA ALA A 191 13.15 -26.39 -18.60
C ALA A 191 14.40 -27.07 -19.18
N LYS A 192 15.57 -26.85 -18.55
CA LYS A 192 16.82 -27.52 -18.90
C LYS A 192 16.73 -29.05 -18.82
N ALA A 193 16.11 -29.58 -17.77
CA ALA A 193 15.96 -31.03 -17.59
C ALA A 193 15.09 -31.67 -18.68
N HIS A 194 14.20 -30.91 -19.31
CA HIS A 194 13.30 -31.37 -20.37
C HIS A 194 13.76 -30.99 -21.78
N GLY A 195 14.94 -30.36 -21.93
CA GLY A 195 15.43 -29.90 -23.23
C GLY A 195 14.56 -28.80 -23.85
N LEU A 196 13.88 -28.00 -23.01
CA LEU A 196 13.03 -26.88 -23.43
C LEU A 196 13.73 -25.54 -23.20
N ASP A 197 13.42 -24.58 -24.06
CA ASP A 197 13.81 -23.19 -23.86
C ASP A 197 12.84 -22.46 -22.92
N LEU A 198 13.39 -21.67 -21.99
CA LEU A 198 12.61 -20.79 -21.12
C LEU A 198 12.73 -19.34 -21.60
N TYR A 199 11.62 -18.78 -22.08
CA TYR A 199 11.51 -17.36 -22.42
C TYR A 199 10.91 -16.58 -21.25
N VAL A 200 11.46 -15.39 -20.96
CA VAL A 200 11.05 -14.54 -19.84
C VAL A 200 10.83 -13.12 -20.34
N ALA A 201 9.67 -12.54 -20.03
CA ALA A 201 9.40 -11.12 -20.24
C ALA A 201 9.56 -10.37 -18.92
N ALA A 202 10.44 -9.36 -18.89
CA ALA A 202 10.54 -8.42 -17.79
C ALA A 202 9.69 -7.19 -18.12
N ILE A 203 8.51 -7.10 -17.50
CA ILE A 203 7.55 -6.01 -17.71
C ILE A 203 7.57 -5.15 -16.44
N ASP A 204 7.74 -3.84 -16.60
CA ASP A 204 7.74 -2.88 -15.50
C ASP A 204 6.82 -1.69 -15.82
N ALA A 205 6.13 -1.19 -14.80
CA ALA A 205 5.21 -0.08 -14.91
C ALA A 205 5.92 1.23 -14.50
N SER A 206 6.10 2.14 -15.46
CA SER A 206 6.69 3.45 -15.18
C SER A 206 5.74 4.31 -14.36
N ASN A 207 6.21 4.81 -13.22
CA ASN A 207 5.42 5.67 -12.31
C ASN A 207 4.07 5.04 -11.92
N ALA A 208 4.04 3.77 -11.49
CA ALA A 208 2.80 3.03 -11.24
C ALA A 208 1.78 3.78 -10.35
N PHE A 209 2.19 4.33 -9.20
CA PHE A 209 1.26 5.06 -8.32
C PHE A 209 0.71 6.34 -8.96
N PRO A 210 1.55 7.24 -9.49
CA PRO A 210 1.04 8.52 -10.01
C PRO A 210 0.38 8.40 -11.39
N SER A 211 0.65 7.34 -12.13
CA SER A 211 -0.01 7.03 -13.42
C SER A 211 -1.31 6.24 -13.26
N THR A 212 -1.69 5.86 -12.03
CA THR A 212 -2.95 5.16 -11.79
C THR A 212 -4.13 6.10 -12.09
N ASP A 213 -4.98 5.72 -13.05
CA ASP A 213 -6.23 6.44 -13.32
C ASP A 213 -7.25 6.15 -12.20
N GLN A 214 -7.46 7.13 -11.32
CA GLN A 214 -8.34 7.00 -10.17
C GLN A 214 -9.79 6.62 -10.56
N PRO A 215 -10.44 7.24 -11.57
CA PRO A 215 -11.77 6.83 -12.02
C PRO A 215 -11.85 5.34 -12.38
N THR A 216 -10.86 4.83 -13.11
CA THR A 216 -10.78 3.41 -13.45
C THR A 216 -10.61 2.55 -12.21
N LEU A 217 -9.70 2.91 -11.31
CA LEU A 217 -9.48 2.17 -10.06
C LEU A 217 -10.76 2.06 -9.23
N TRP A 218 -11.44 3.19 -8.99
CA TRP A 218 -12.66 3.21 -8.20
C TRP A 218 -13.79 2.40 -8.83
N LEU A 219 -13.94 2.45 -10.15
CA LEU A 219 -14.90 1.61 -10.87
C LEU A 219 -14.60 0.12 -10.75
N GLU A 220 -13.33 -0.28 -10.89
CA GLU A 220 -12.95 -1.69 -10.76
C GLU A 220 -13.17 -2.19 -9.33
N LEU A 221 -12.82 -1.40 -8.31
CA LEU A 221 -13.12 -1.73 -6.92
C LEU A 221 -14.62 -1.87 -6.67
N PHE A 222 -15.43 -0.93 -7.17
CA PHE A 222 -16.88 -0.99 -7.04
C PHE A 222 -17.47 -2.23 -7.72
N ARG A 223 -16.99 -2.58 -8.92
CA ARG A 223 -17.38 -3.81 -9.64
C ARG A 223 -17.01 -5.09 -8.90
N LEU A 224 -15.97 -5.03 -8.07
CA LEU A 224 -15.56 -6.11 -7.17
C LEU A 224 -16.35 -6.11 -5.85
N TRP A 225 -17.42 -5.33 -5.75
CA TRP A 225 -18.30 -5.21 -4.57
C TRP A 225 -17.67 -4.49 -3.38
N MET A 226 -16.65 -3.66 -3.63
CA MET A 226 -16.19 -2.71 -2.64
C MET A 226 -17.15 -1.50 -2.62
N GLY A 227 -17.97 -1.43 -1.58
CA GLY A 227 -18.88 -0.33 -1.29
C GLY A 227 -19.09 -0.22 0.22
N GLY A 228 -19.55 0.93 0.70
CA GLY A 228 -19.70 1.29 2.11
C GLY A 228 -18.91 2.53 2.50
N ALA A 229 -19.03 2.94 3.77
CA ALA A 229 -18.52 4.24 4.22
C ALA A 229 -17.00 4.43 4.10
N ILE A 230 -16.20 3.35 4.04
CA ILE A 230 -14.74 3.46 3.76
C ILE A 230 -14.45 3.70 2.28
N PHE A 231 -15.36 3.31 1.39
CA PHE A 231 -15.22 3.49 -0.05
C PHE A 231 -15.70 4.89 -0.50
N ASP A 232 -16.74 5.41 0.16
CA ASP A 232 -17.36 6.73 -0.11
C ASP A 232 -16.47 7.93 0.30
#